data_AF-A0AAU3RUT1-F1
#
_entry.id   AF-A0AAU3RUT1-F1
#
_cell.length_a   1.000
_cell.length_b   1.000
_cell.length_c   1.000
_cell.angle_alpha   90.00
_cell.angle_beta   90.00
_cell.angle_gamma   90.00
#
_symmetry.space_group_name_H-M   'P 1'
#
loop_
_entity.id
_entity.type
_entity.pdbx_description
1 polymer ?
#
loop_
_entity_poly.entity_id
_entity_poly.type
_entity_poly.pdbx_seq_one_letter_code
_entity_poly.pdbx_strand_id
1 'polypeptide(L)'
;MAKGYWVSVYRTIADPERLAAYDKLAGPAVKAAGGRLLSRGSRVVAHDAGIAERTVLIEFDSFEQAVAARASAAYQEALAVLADCVERDFRIIEGLD
;
A
#
# COMPACT_ATOMS: atom_id res chain seq x y z
N MET A 1 9.98 -13.85 -13.34
CA MET A 1 8.96 -12.84 -13.66
C MET A 1 9.35 -11.61 -12.89
N ALA A 2 9.23 -10.43 -13.49
CA ALA A 2 9.62 -9.22 -12.80
C ALA A 2 8.77 -9.03 -11.54
N LYS A 3 9.41 -8.59 -10.45
CA LYS A 3 8.74 -8.35 -9.18
C LYS A 3 7.59 -7.33 -9.31
N GLY A 4 6.67 -7.35 -8.35
CA GLY A 4 5.61 -6.36 -8.25
C GLY A 4 5.81 -5.44 -7.04
N TYR A 5 5.46 -4.16 -7.16
CA TYR A 5 5.55 -3.21 -6.05
C TYR A 5 4.25 -2.45 -5.84
N TRP A 6 3.80 -2.38 -4.59
CA TRP A 6 2.83 -1.38 -4.19
C TRP A 6 3.55 -0.16 -3.63
N VAL A 7 3.22 1.01 -4.18
CA VAL A 7 3.66 2.31 -3.68
C VAL A 7 2.42 3.07 -3.26
N SER A 8 2.25 3.31 -1.96
CA SER A 8 1.10 4.04 -1.41
C SER A 8 1.58 5.29 -0.69
N VAL A 9 1.33 6.44 -1.27
CA VAL A 9 1.66 7.77 -0.73
C VAL A 9 0.39 8.42 -0.20
N TYR A 10 0.34 8.71 1.09
CA TYR A 10 -0.84 9.24 1.77
C TYR A 10 -0.79 10.78 1.80
N ARG A 11 -1.65 11.41 0.98
CA ARG A 11 -1.82 12.86 0.87
C ARG A 11 -2.49 13.43 2.10
N THR A 12 -3.60 12.80 2.51
CA THR A 12 -4.36 13.18 3.69
C THR A 12 -4.81 11.93 4.45
N ILE A 13 -4.93 12.08 5.77
CA ILE A 13 -5.50 11.08 6.68
C ILE A 13 -6.51 11.82 7.55
N ALA A 14 -7.79 11.66 7.25
CA ALA A 14 -8.88 12.32 7.98
C ALA A 14 -9.19 11.60 9.31
N ASP A 15 -9.01 10.28 9.37
CA ASP A 15 -9.33 9.46 10.55
C ASP A 15 -8.22 8.42 10.85
N PRO A 16 -7.26 8.76 11.73
CA PRO A 16 -6.17 7.86 12.10
C PRO A 16 -6.63 6.52 12.72
N GLU A 17 -7.79 6.49 13.39
CA GLU A 17 -8.31 5.29 14.03
C GLU A 17 -8.87 4.30 13.00
N ARG A 18 -9.63 4.81 12.00
CA ARG A 18 -10.07 4.00 10.86
C ARG A 18 -8.90 3.51 10.02
N LEU A 19 -7.86 4.32 9.83
CA LEU A 19 -6.63 3.87 9.17
C LEU A 19 -5.97 2.72 9.95
N ALA A 20 -5.91 2.82 11.29
CA ALA A 20 -5.38 1.76 12.13
C ALA A 20 -6.24 0.48 12.08
N ALA A 21 -7.56 0.61 11.96
CA ALA A 21 -8.47 -0.52 11.77
C ALA A 21 -8.26 -1.20 10.40
N TYR A 22 -8.11 -0.41 9.33
CA TYR A 22 -7.70 -0.91 8.02
C TYR A 22 -6.36 -1.65 8.08
N ASP A 23 -5.35 -1.09 8.76
CA ASP A 23 -4.01 -1.69 8.84
C ASP A 23 -4.03 -3.09 9.49
N LYS A 24 -4.93 -3.32 10.46
CA LYS A 24 -5.12 -4.63 11.11
C LYS A 24 -5.67 -5.70 10.16
N LEU A 25 -6.41 -5.31 9.12
CA LEU A 25 -6.95 -6.23 8.09
C LEU A 25 -6.00 -6.35 6.89
N ALA A 26 -5.50 -5.21 6.43
CA ALA A 26 -4.64 -5.12 5.24
C ALA A 26 -3.31 -5.84 5.43
N GLY A 27 -2.67 -5.71 6.60
CA GLY A 27 -1.37 -6.34 6.88
C GLY A 27 -1.39 -7.86 6.69
N PRO A 28 -2.30 -8.60 7.37
CA PRO A 28 -2.47 -10.03 7.16
C PRO A 28 -2.82 -10.41 5.72
N ALA A 29 -3.73 -9.69 5.06
CA ALA A 29 -4.12 -9.97 3.67
C ALA A 29 -2.94 -9.85 2.70
N VAL A 30 -2.15 -8.78 2.83
CA VAL A 30 -0.94 -8.56 2.03
C VAL A 30 0.08 -9.67 2.28
N LYS A 31 0.34 -10.00 3.54
CA LYS A 31 1.30 -11.05 3.90
C LYS A 31 0.88 -12.42 3.36
N ALA A 32 -0.40 -12.76 3.45
CA ALA A 32 -0.96 -14.00 2.93
C ALA A 32 -0.85 -14.09 1.40
N ALA A 33 -0.92 -12.95 0.70
CA ALA A 33 -0.74 -12.86 -0.74
C ALA A 33 0.74 -12.81 -1.19
N GLY A 34 1.70 -13.01 -0.28
CA GLY A 34 3.14 -13.01 -0.57
C GLY A 34 3.83 -11.64 -0.48
N GLY A 35 3.09 -10.59 -0.12
CA GLY A 35 3.61 -9.24 0.00
C GLY A 35 4.57 -9.06 1.18
N ARG A 36 5.72 -8.42 0.92
CA ARG A 36 6.75 -8.09 1.89
C ARG A 36 6.84 -6.59 2.09
N LEU A 37 6.56 -6.13 3.31
CA LEU A 37 6.66 -4.72 3.66
C LEU A 37 8.14 -4.28 3.71
N LEU A 38 8.53 -3.38 2.82
CA LEU A 38 9.89 -2.83 2.75
C LEU A 38 10.02 -1.50 3.48
N SER A 39 8.98 -0.66 3.42
CA SER A 39 8.95 0.63 4.12
C SER A 39 7.53 0.97 4.55
N ARG A 40 7.41 1.56 5.73
CA ARG A 40 6.18 2.12 6.28
C ARG A 40 6.53 3.24 7.23
N GLY A 41 6.52 4.48 6.76
CA GLY A 41 6.89 5.61 7.61
C GLY A 41 6.71 6.98 6.97
N SER A 42 6.90 8.00 7.81
CA SER A 42 6.82 9.43 7.46
C SER A 42 8.19 10.09 7.36
N ARG A 43 9.29 9.37 7.62
CA ARG A 43 10.65 9.89 7.41
C ARG A 43 10.97 9.89 5.92
N VAL A 44 10.52 10.93 5.22
CA VAL A 44 10.65 11.11 3.79
C VAL A 44 11.36 12.43 3.52
N VAL A 45 12.34 12.42 2.62
CA VAL A 45 12.92 13.62 2.03
C VAL A 45 12.43 13.66 0.59
N ALA A 46 11.62 14.67 0.28
CA ALA A 46 11.09 14.86 -1.06
C ALA A 46 11.95 15.87 -1.84
N HIS A 47 12.05 15.68 -3.15
CA HIS A 47 12.77 16.56 -4.07
C HIS A 47 11.82 17.04 -5.19
N ASP A 48 12.22 18.09 -5.91
CA ASP A 48 11.45 18.71 -7.01
C ASP A 48 10.01 19.09 -6.60
N ALA A 49 9.01 18.58 -7.31
CA ALA A 49 7.59 18.76 -7.00
C ALA A 49 7.05 17.72 -5.98
N GLY A 50 7.92 16.93 -5.36
CA GLY A 50 7.55 15.92 -4.39
C GLY A 50 7.03 16.51 -3.08
N ILE A 51 6.11 15.81 -2.44
CA ILE A 51 5.61 16.14 -1.09
C ILE A 51 6.09 15.07 -0.12
N ALA A 52 6.63 15.47 1.03
CA ALA A 52 7.19 14.59 2.03
C ALA A 52 6.09 13.89 2.87
N GLU A 53 5.35 13.01 2.21
CA GLU A 53 4.20 12.31 2.75
C GLU A 53 4.54 10.89 3.23
N ARG A 54 3.71 10.36 4.13
CA ARG A 54 3.81 8.96 4.55
C ARG A 54 3.76 8.07 3.33
N THR A 55 4.81 7.26 3.15
CA THR A 55 4.95 6.35 2.00
C THR A 55 5.08 4.92 2.50
N VAL A 56 4.31 4.02 1.87
CA VAL A 56 4.36 2.58 2.11
C VAL A 56 4.84 1.90 0.84
N LEU A 57 5.84 1.02 0.99
CA LEU A 57 6.41 0.22 -0.09
C LEU A 57 6.28 -1.26 0.26
N ILE A 58 5.65 -2.04 -0.62
CA ILE A 58 5.50 -3.50 -0.49
C ILE A 58 6.00 -4.16 -1.76
N GLU A 59 6.79 -5.22 -1.62
CA GLU A 59 7.30 -6.04 -2.72
C GLU A 59 6.55 -7.39 -2.80
N PHE A 60 6.31 -7.86 -4.02
CA PHE A 60 5.74 -9.16 -4.37
C PHE A 60 6.67 -9.89 -5.34
N ASP A 61 6.54 -11.22 -5.43
CA ASP A 61 7.37 -12.04 -6.32
C ASP A 61 7.03 -11.87 -7.81
N SER A 62 5.86 -11.30 -8.12
CA SER A 62 5.53 -10.85 -9.48
C SER A 62 4.56 -9.67 -9.49
N PHE A 63 4.52 -8.93 -10.60
CA PHE A 63 3.51 -7.89 -10.84
C PHE A 63 2.08 -8.45 -10.74
N GLU A 64 1.81 -9.61 -11.34
CA GLU A 64 0.50 -10.27 -11.29
C GLU A 64 0.09 -10.61 -9.86
N GLN A 65 1.04 -11.06 -9.03
CA GLN A 65 0.76 -11.32 -7.62
C GLN A 65 0.37 -10.03 -6.89
N ALA A 66 1.06 -8.91 -7.16
CA ALA A 66 0.71 -7.60 -6.61
C ALA A 66 -0.69 -7.14 -7.05
N VAL A 67 -1.06 -7.35 -8.31
CA VAL A 67 -2.41 -7.04 -8.83
C VAL A 67 -3.47 -7.95 -8.19
N ALA A 68 -3.22 -9.26 -8.13
CA ALA A 68 -4.13 -10.23 -7.53
C ALA A 68 -4.35 -9.97 -6.03
N ALA A 69 -3.30 -9.63 -5.30
CA ALA A 69 -3.38 -9.24 -3.90
C ALA A 69 -4.33 -8.05 -3.70
N ARG A 70 -4.31 -7.07 -4.62
CA ARG A 70 -5.15 -5.86 -4.55
C ARG A 70 -6.61 -6.18 -4.85
N ALA A 71 -6.84 -7.16 -5.73
CA ALA A 71 -8.18 -7.64 -6.09
C ALA A 71 -8.75 -8.68 -5.10
N SER A 72 -7.93 -9.22 -4.21
CA SER A 72 -8.35 -10.27 -3.27
C SER A 72 -9.48 -9.82 -2.34
N ALA A 73 -10.40 -10.74 -2.03
CA ALA A 73 -11.54 -10.47 -1.14
C ALA A 73 -11.08 -9.91 0.22
N ALA A 74 -10.05 -10.53 0.83
CA ALA A 74 -9.51 -10.09 2.10
C ALA A 74 -8.96 -8.64 2.06
N TYR A 75 -8.33 -8.23 0.96
CA TYR A 75 -7.86 -6.85 0.84
C TYR A 75 -9.00 -5.87 0.50
N GLN A 76 -10.01 -6.30 -0.27
CA GLN A 76 -11.21 -5.49 -0.52
C GLN A 76 -12.02 -5.23 0.76
N GLU A 77 -12.11 -6.20 1.66
CA GLU A 77 -12.70 -6.02 3.00
C GLU A 77 -11.96 -4.93 3.80
N ALA A 78 -10.63 -4.94 3.76
CA ALA A 78 -9.85 -3.88 4.38
C ALA A 78 -10.18 -2.50 3.77
N LEU A 79 -10.29 -2.41 2.44
CA LEU A 79 -10.60 -1.16 1.77
C LEU A 79 -11.99 -0.62 2.09
N ALA A 80 -12.96 -1.47 2.39
CA ALA A 80 -14.27 -1.03 2.87
C ALA A 80 -14.16 -0.29 4.21
N VAL A 81 -13.24 -0.69 5.10
CA VAL A 81 -12.95 0.04 6.35
C VAL A 81 -12.26 1.37 6.05
N LEU A 82 -11.30 1.36 5.12
CA LEU A 82 -10.54 2.56 4.73
C LEU A 82 -11.44 3.61 4.06
N ALA A 83 -12.31 3.21 3.14
CA ALA A 83 -13.21 4.06 2.36
C ALA A 83 -12.64 5.47 2.05
N ASP A 84 -13.31 6.51 2.53
CA ASP A 84 -13.02 7.94 2.35
C ASP A 84 -12.11 8.53 3.44
N CYS A 85 -11.53 7.69 4.32
CA CYS A 85 -10.66 8.13 5.40
C CYS A 85 -9.35 8.78 4.93
N VAL A 86 -8.88 8.41 3.74
CA VAL A 86 -7.59 8.86 3.21
C VAL A 86 -7.70 9.29 1.76
N GLU A 87 -6.92 10.30 1.41
CA GLU A 87 -6.53 10.53 0.02
C GLU A 87 -5.14 9.94 -0.16
N ARG A 88 -4.98 9.03 -1.12
CA ARG A 88 -3.69 8.41 -1.40
C ARG A 88 -3.47 8.16 -2.87
N ASP A 89 -2.22 8.34 -3.27
CA ASP A 89 -1.70 7.87 -4.54
C ASP A 89 -1.24 6.42 -4.33
N PHE A 90 -2.02 5.47 -4.84
CA PHE A 90 -1.73 4.04 -4.75
C PHE A 90 -1.40 3.49 -6.13
N ARG A 91 -0.18 3.00 -6.29
CA ARG A 91 0.33 2.48 -7.57
C ARG A 91 0.75 1.04 -7.40
N ILE A 92 0.50 0.24 -8.44
CA ILE A 92 1.12 -1.07 -8.62
C ILE A 92 2.06 -0.92 -9.82
N ILE A 93 3.34 -1.18 -9.62
CA ILE A 93 4.36 -1.09 -10.68
C ILE A 93 5.13 -2.39 -10.79
N GLU A 94 5.58 -2.69 -11.99
CA GLU A 94 6.46 -3.83 -12.29
C GLU A 94 7.92 -3.44 -12.03
N GLY A 95 8.70 -4.39 -11.51
CA GLY A 95 10.16 -4.30 -11.42
C GLY A 95 10.82 -4.51 -12.77
N LEU A 96 12.15 -4.43 -12.80
CA LEU A 96 12.91 -4.79 -14.00
C LEU A 96 13.39 -6.25 -13.96
N ASP A 97 13.56 -6.81 -12.76
CA ASP A 97 14.13 -8.14 -12.51
C ASP A 97 13.10 -9.10 -11.87
#